data_AF-A0A7C6DLQ7-F1
#
_entry.id   AF-A0A7C6DLQ7-F1
#
_cell.length_a   1.000
_cell.length_b   1.000
_cell.length_c   1.000
_cell.angle_alpha   90.00
_cell.angle_beta   90.00
_cell.angle_gamma   90.00
#
_symmetry.space_group_name_H-M   'P 1'
#
loop_
_entity.id
_entity.type
_entity.pdbx_description
1 polymer ?
#
loop_
_entity_poly.entity_id
_entity_poly.type
_entity_poly.pdbx_seq_one_letter_code
_entity_poly.pdbx_strand_id
1 'polypeptide(L)'
;CVYYKGLHTAIRALRDVPGRLVIIGHGPMRQYLEKLARDLGVADRVTFAGFATDAQLAGAYLAATALWFPSNARSEAFGLVQIEAMASGCPVINTRIPGSGVDWVSLHGQSGLTIPVEDPVALAEAARRLLDEPGLRQRLSRDARRRAMAEFDQHRMARRTLDVYARVIQEAQSGGYTTDVMEPPPARLQRWVRQLGEADGSADGSDAVDAASGDPARMAVA
;
A
#
# COMPACT_ATOMS: atom_id res chain seq x y z
N CYS A 1 -7.62 11.06 -1.81
CA CYS A 1 -6.78 11.84 -2.75
C CYS A 1 -6.28 13.13 -2.10
N VAL A 2 -5.10 13.07 -1.49
CA VAL A 2 -4.35 14.21 -0.90
C VAL A 2 -3.07 14.46 -1.71
N TYR A 3 -2.45 15.64 -1.57
CA TYR A 3 -1.34 16.08 -2.43
C TYR A 3 -0.18 15.09 -2.52
N TYR A 4 0.18 14.48 -1.39
CA TYR A 4 1.35 13.61 -1.34
C TYR A 4 1.16 12.23 -1.98
N LYS A 5 -0.07 11.87 -2.39
CA LYS A 5 -0.36 10.61 -3.10
C LYS A 5 0.07 10.65 -4.57
N GLY A 6 0.49 11.81 -5.08
CA GLY A 6 1.07 11.94 -6.42
C GLY A 6 0.16 11.56 -7.59
N LEU A 7 -1.16 11.52 -7.41
CA LEU A 7 -2.11 11.10 -8.44
C LEU A 7 -2.08 11.97 -9.71
N HIS A 8 -1.56 13.19 -9.61
CA HIS A 8 -1.31 14.03 -10.78
C HIS A 8 -0.23 13.45 -11.70
N THR A 9 0.79 12.77 -11.14
CA THR A 9 1.81 12.03 -11.88
C THR A 9 1.17 10.86 -12.63
N ALA A 10 0.27 10.11 -11.99
CA ALA A 10 -0.49 9.04 -12.65
C ALA A 10 -1.31 9.55 -13.83
N ILE A 11 -2.08 10.63 -13.65
CA ILE A 11 -2.89 11.20 -14.75
C ILE A 11 -2.00 11.70 -15.90
N ARG A 12 -0.86 12.33 -15.60
CA ARG A 12 0.11 12.76 -16.61
C ARG A 12 0.71 11.60 -17.39
N ALA A 13 1.08 10.52 -16.69
CA ALA A 13 1.63 9.31 -17.31
C ALA A 13 0.62 8.61 -18.23
N LEU A 14 -0.67 8.62 -17.89
CA LEU A 14 -1.74 7.95 -18.65
C LEU A 14 -1.85 8.43 -20.11
N ARG A 15 -1.45 9.68 -20.40
CA ARG A 15 -1.38 10.19 -21.78
C ARG A 15 -0.54 9.27 -22.67
N ASP A 16 0.55 8.75 -22.11
CA ASP A 16 1.57 8.02 -22.82
C ASP A 16 1.50 6.50 -22.52
N VAL A 17 0.41 5.98 -21.93
CA VAL A 17 0.22 4.54 -21.67
C VAL A 17 -1.14 4.13 -22.21
N PRO A 18 -1.31 3.06 -22.98
CA PRO A 18 -2.65 2.59 -23.39
C PRO A 18 -3.39 1.95 -22.20
N GLY A 19 -4.67 2.26 -22.03
CA GLY A 19 -5.52 1.66 -20.97
C GLY A 19 -6.35 2.68 -20.20
N ARG A 20 -6.85 2.28 -19.04
CA ARG A 20 -7.66 3.11 -18.14
C ARG A 20 -7.04 3.20 -16.75
N LEU A 21 -7.27 4.31 -16.07
CA LEU A 21 -6.88 4.55 -14.68
C LEU A 21 -8.13 4.63 -13.81
N VAL A 22 -8.23 3.78 -12.80
CA VAL A 22 -9.28 3.83 -11.78
C VAL A 22 -8.67 4.39 -10.50
N ILE A 23 -9.17 5.54 -10.06
CA ILE A 23 -8.75 6.17 -8.82
C ILE A 23 -9.80 5.86 -7.75
N ILE A 24 -9.38 5.12 -6.72
CA ILE A 24 -10.25 4.71 -5.61
C ILE A 24 -9.95 5.59 -4.38
N GLY A 25 -11.01 6.12 -3.79
CA GLY A 25 -10.98 6.98 -2.62
C GLY A 25 -11.41 8.43 -2.88
N HIS A 26 -11.48 9.20 -1.80
CA HIS A 26 -11.90 10.61 -1.81
C HIS A 26 -10.83 11.53 -1.27
N GLY A 27 -10.85 12.79 -1.66
CA GLY A 27 -10.04 13.81 -1.03
C GLY A 27 -10.08 15.16 -1.73
N PRO A 28 -9.47 16.19 -1.13
CA PRO A 28 -9.60 17.58 -1.56
C PRO A 28 -9.07 17.83 -2.97
N MET A 29 -8.19 16.97 -3.48
CA MET A 29 -7.63 17.13 -4.82
C MET A 29 -8.56 16.76 -5.97
N ARG A 30 -9.74 16.19 -5.70
CA ARG A 30 -10.59 15.61 -6.75
C ARG A 30 -10.85 16.57 -7.92
N GLN A 31 -11.33 17.79 -7.64
CA GLN A 31 -11.64 18.79 -8.67
C GLN A 31 -10.41 19.15 -9.51
N TYR A 32 -9.24 19.29 -8.86
CA TYR A 32 -7.98 19.55 -9.54
C TYR A 32 -7.58 18.40 -10.46
N LEU A 33 -7.69 17.16 -10.00
CA LEU A 33 -7.34 15.96 -10.78
C LEU A 33 -8.29 15.76 -11.97
N GLU A 34 -9.59 15.98 -11.79
CA GLU A 34 -10.58 15.94 -12.87
C GLU A 34 -10.29 17.02 -13.93
N LYS A 35 -9.93 18.24 -13.50
CA LYS A 35 -9.53 19.30 -14.42
C LYS A 35 -8.26 18.91 -15.19
N LEU A 36 -7.25 18.39 -14.48
CA LEU A 36 -5.99 17.94 -15.09
C LEU A 36 -6.23 16.85 -16.15
N ALA A 37 -7.11 15.87 -15.86
CA ALA A 37 -7.45 14.82 -16.82
C ALA A 37 -8.15 15.39 -18.07
N ARG A 38 -9.02 16.39 -17.93
CA ARG A 38 -9.65 17.10 -19.05
C ARG A 38 -8.63 17.88 -19.88
N ASP A 39 -7.78 18.67 -19.22
CA ASP A 39 -6.76 19.49 -19.88
C ASP A 39 -5.76 18.64 -20.67
N LEU A 40 -5.49 17.41 -20.21
CA LEU A 40 -4.60 16.46 -20.87
C LEU A 40 -5.30 15.56 -21.90
N GLY A 41 -6.62 15.69 -22.07
CA GLY A 41 -7.38 14.88 -23.03
C GLY A 41 -7.49 13.40 -22.68
N VAL A 42 -7.42 13.04 -21.39
CA VAL A 42 -7.51 11.64 -20.89
C VAL A 42 -8.69 11.41 -19.96
N ALA A 43 -9.62 12.37 -19.85
CA ALA A 43 -10.74 12.30 -18.92
C ALA A 43 -11.66 11.09 -19.12
N ASP A 44 -11.86 10.65 -20.36
CA ASP A 44 -12.63 9.45 -20.73
C ASP A 44 -11.95 8.14 -20.30
N ARG A 45 -10.67 8.21 -19.92
CA ARG A 45 -9.84 7.08 -19.50
C ARG A 45 -9.55 7.08 -18.01
N VAL A 46 -10.05 8.07 -17.25
CA VAL A 46 -9.90 8.16 -15.80
C VAL A 46 -11.26 7.99 -15.11
N THR A 47 -11.39 6.95 -14.29
CA THR A 47 -12.58 6.72 -13.46
C THR A 47 -12.29 7.10 -12.01
N PHE A 48 -13.01 8.07 -11.47
CA PHE A 48 -12.98 8.40 -10.04
C PHE A 48 -14.06 7.58 -9.32
N ALA A 49 -13.70 6.41 -8.79
CA ALA A 49 -14.65 5.44 -8.24
C ALA A 49 -15.21 5.83 -6.86
N GLY A 50 -14.55 6.73 -6.14
CA GLY A 50 -14.93 7.06 -4.77
C GLY A 50 -14.59 5.93 -3.80
N PHE A 51 -15.34 5.79 -2.72
CA PHE A 51 -15.10 4.74 -1.72
C PHE A 51 -15.42 3.35 -2.28
N ALA A 52 -14.61 2.36 -1.90
CA ALA A 52 -14.81 0.95 -2.25
C ALA A 52 -14.81 0.13 -0.96
N THR A 53 -15.65 -0.91 -0.91
CA THR A 53 -15.57 -1.94 0.14
C THR A 53 -14.31 -2.78 -0.05
N ASP A 54 -13.90 -3.53 0.98
CA ASP A 54 -12.73 -4.40 0.90
C ASP A 54 -12.83 -5.42 -0.25
N ALA A 55 -14.03 -5.98 -0.47
CA ALA A 55 -14.29 -6.90 -1.58
C ALA A 55 -14.17 -6.20 -2.94
N GLN A 56 -14.66 -4.98 -3.08
CA GLN A 56 -14.52 -4.18 -4.31
C GLN A 56 -13.06 -3.81 -4.55
N LEU A 57 -12.33 -3.44 -3.51
CA LEU A 57 -10.91 -3.09 -3.58
C LEU A 57 -10.06 -4.31 -3.98
N ALA A 58 -10.32 -5.48 -3.38
CA ALA A 58 -9.70 -6.75 -3.79
C ALA A 58 -10.01 -7.09 -5.25
N GLY A 59 -11.27 -6.94 -5.68
CA GLY A 59 -11.68 -7.11 -7.08
C GLY A 59 -10.94 -6.16 -8.02
N ALA A 60 -10.78 -4.89 -7.61
CA ALA A 60 -10.03 -3.90 -8.39
C ALA A 60 -8.56 -4.30 -8.55
N TYR A 61 -7.89 -4.77 -7.50
CA TYR A 61 -6.52 -5.27 -7.59
C TYR A 61 -6.41 -6.49 -8.51
N LEU A 62 -7.34 -7.44 -8.40
CA LEU A 62 -7.36 -8.65 -9.23
C LEU A 62 -7.55 -8.34 -10.72
N ALA A 63 -8.36 -7.33 -11.04
CA ALA A 63 -8.62 -6.92 -12.41
C ALA A 63 -7.54 -5.97 -12.96
N ALA A 64 -6.69 -5.38 -12.12
CA ALA A 64 -5.68 -4.44 -12.53
C ALA A 64 -4.42 -5.11 -13.11
N THR A 65 -3.87 -4.52 -14.16
CA THR A 65 -2.51 -4.78 -14.66
C THR A 65 -1.47 -4.46 -13.62
N ALA A 66 -1.65 -3.34 -12.90
CA ALA A 66 -0.78 -2.89 -11.83
C ALA A 66 -1.49 -1.87 -10.93
N LEU A 67 -1.06 -1.78 -9.67
CA LEU A 67 -1.28 -0.62 -8.82
C LEU A 67 -0.25 0.45 -9.17
N TRP A 68 -0.70 1.65 -9.51
CA TRP A 68 0.18 2.81 -9.62
C TRP A 68 0.16 3.54 -8.27
N PHE A 69 1.29 3.54 -7.59
CA PHE A 69 1.47 4.14 -6.28
C PHE A 69 2.48 5.30 -6.32
N PRO A 70 2.13 6.43 -6.98
CA PRO A 70 3.07 7.50 -7.28
C PRO A 70 3.27 8.49 -6.12
N SER A 71 3.12 8.06 -4.86
CA SER A 71 3.28 8.93 -3.69
C SER A 71 4.62 9.69 -3.75
N ASN A 72 4.64 10.97 -3.40
CA ASN A 72 5.81 11.83 -3.65
C ASN A 72 6.42 12.45 -2.39
N ALA A 73 5.88 12.18 -1.20
CA ALA A 73 6.41 12.73 0.05
C ALA A 73 6.49 11.70 1.16
N ARG A 74 7.38 11.96 2.14
CA ARG A 74 7.65 11.11 3.30
C ARG A 74 6.43 10.88 4.22
N SER A 75 5.39 11.70 4.09
CA SER A 75 4.07 11.43 4.70
C SER A 75 3.51 10.07 4.30
N GLU A 76 3.91 9.54 3.14
CA GLU A 76 3.77 8.13 2.82
C GLU A 76 4.98 7.35 3.31
N ALA A 77 4.85 6.68 4.45
CA ALA A 77 5.95 5.94 5.07
C ALA A 77 6.03 4.47 4.60
N PHE A 78 4.91 3.88 4.17
CA PHE A 78 4.82 2.43 3.96
C PHE A 78 3.86 2.07 2.83
N GLY A 79 2.64 2.63 2.83
CA GLY A 79 1.60 2.35 1.85
C GLY A 79 1.00 0.95 1.98
N LEU A 80 0.05 0.78 2.92
CA LEU A 80 -0.67 -0.50 3.12
C LEU A 80 -1.35 -1.00 1.85
N VAL A 81 -1.88 -0.09 1.01
CA VAL A 81 -2.50 -0.43 -0.28
C VAL A 81 -1.54 -1.16 -1.23
N GLN A 82 -0.23 -0.93 -1.12
CA GLN A 82 0.76 -1.68 -1.89
C GLN A 82 0.81 -3.14 -1.45
N ILE A 83 0.70 -3.40 -0.15
CA ILE A 83 0.69 -4.75 0.42
C ILE A 83 -0.58 -5.49 0.01
N GLU A 84 -1.74 -4.82 0.06
CA GLU A 84 -3.03 -5.38 -0.37
C GLU A 84 -3.00 -5.76 -1.87
N ALA A 85 -2.46 -4.88 -2.70
CA ALA A 85 -2.25 -5.15 -4.13
C ALA A 85 -1.31 -6.35 -4.33
N MET A 86 -0.15 -6.34 -3.66
CA MET A 86 0.82 -7.44 -3.73
C MET A 86 0.21 -8.77 -3.28
N ALA A 87 -0.56 -8.78 -2.18
CA ALA A 87 -1.25 -9.97 -1.67
C ALA A 87 -2.29 -10.51 -2.67
N SER A 88 -2.97 -9.61 -3.37
CA SER A 88 -3.87 -9.93 -4.48
C SER A 88 -3.15 -10.39 -5.76
N GLY A 89 -1.82 -10.39 -5.80
CA GLY A 89 -1.02 -10.72 -6.99
C GLY A 89 -0.99 -9.60 -8.03
N CYS A 90 -1.38 -8.38 -7.66
CA CYS A 90 -1.26 -7.19 -8.47
C CYS A 90 0.14 -6.58 -8.28
N PRO A 91 0.96 -6.45 -9.33
CA PRO A 91 2.28 -5.84 -9.21
C PRO A 91 2.13 -4.34 -8.96
N VAL A 92 3.12 -3.76 -8.27
CA VAL A 92 3.09 -2.34 -7.89
C VAL A 92 4.14 -1.56 -8.68
N ILE A 93 3.76 -0.39 -9.18
CA ILE A 93 4.71 0.65 -9.61
C ILE A 93 4.73 1.72 -8.52
N ASN A 94 5.82 1.79 -7.75
CA ASN A 94 5.98 2.72 -6.64
C ASN A 94 7.09 3.73 -6.91
N THR A 95 7.29 4.64 -5.97
CA THR A 95 8.29 5.70 -6.05
C THR A 95 9.40 5.52 -5.02
N ARG A 96 10.62 5.95 -5.38
CA ARG A 96 11.71 6.08 -4.42
C ARG A 96 11.59 7.41 -3.68
N ILE A 97 11.02 7.37 -2.48
CA ILE A 97 10.90 8.53 -1.58
C ILE A 97 12.01 8.46 -0.53
N PRO A 98 12.97 9.41 -0.48
CA PRO A 98 14.04 9.40 0.50
C PRO A 98 13.51 9.35 1.96
N GLY A 99 14.02 8.40 2.75
CA GLY A 99 13.63 8.24 4.16
C GLY A 99 12.22 7.67 4.38
N SER A 100 11.66 7.02 3.36
CA SER A 100 10.40 6.26 3.41
C SER A 100 10.67 4.76 3.20
N GLY A 101 9.76 3.91 3.67
CA GLY A 101 9.77 2.47 3.41
C GLY A 101 9.03 2.04 2.14
N VAL A 102 8.54 2.98 1.32
CA VAL A 102 7.72 2.66 0.11
C VAL A 102 8.43 1.70 -0.85
N ASP A 103 9.70 1.94 -1.19
CA ASP A 103 10.48 1.07 -2.08
C ASP A 103 11.11 -0.15 -1.38
N TRP A 104 11.01 -0.21 -0.04
CA TRP A 104 11.28 -1.42 0.73
C TRP A 104 10.08 -2.37 0.73
N VAL A 105 8.84 -1.85 0.78
CA VAL A 105 7.61 -2.68 0.74
C VAL A 105 7.54 -3.47 -0.56
N SER A 106 7.66 -2.79 -1.70
CA SER A 106 7.76 -3.41 -3.01
C SER A 106 9.11 -3.10 -3.66
N LEU A 107 9.90 -4.15 -3.88
CA LEU A 107 11.29 -4.07 -4.34
C LEU A 107 11.36 -4.02 -5.87
N HIS A 108 12.09 -3.02 -6.38
CA HIS A 108 12.36 -2.84 -7.81
C HIS A 108 12.90 -4.13 -8.46
N GLY A 109 12.26 -4.56 -9.55
CA GLY A 109 12.65 -5.72 -10.36
C GLY A 109 12.34 -7.08 -9.72
N GLN A 110 11.87 -7.12 -8.47
CA GLN A 110 11.54 -8.35 -7.76
C GLN A 110 10.04 -8.47 -7.46
N SER A 111 9.46 -7.48 -6.77
CA SER A 111 8.03 -7.47 -6.39
C SER A 111 7.25 -6.29 -6.99
N GLY A 112 7.94 -5.43 -7.74
CA GLY A 112 7.35 -4.31 -8.43
C GLY A 112 8.39 -3.55 -9.25
N LEU A 113 8.03 -2.35 -9.68
CA LEU A 113 8.93 -1.40 -10.32
C LEU A 113 8.95 -0.12 -9.50
N THR A 114 10.15 0.41 -9.27
CA THR A 114 10.34 1.68 -8.56
C THR A 114 10.82 2.75 -9.51
N ILE A 115 10.17 3.91 -9.49
CA ILE A 115 10.47 5.10 -10.29
C ILE A 115 10.90 6.28 -9.40
N PRO A 116 11.49 7.36 -9.96
CA PRO A 116 11.65 8.62 -9.24
C PRO A 116 10.30 9.25 -8.85
N VAL A 117 10.28 10.07 -7.79
CA VAL A 117 9.10 10.87 -7.44
C VAL A 117 8.82 11.92 -8.51
N GLU A 118 7.54 12.23 -8.71
CA GLU A 118 7.07 13.29 -9.62
C GLU A 118 7.48 13.11 -11.10
N ASP A 119 7.77 11.87 -11.51
CA ASP A 119 8.20 11.54 -12.87
C ASP A 119 7.12 10.76 -13.65
N PRO A 120 6.25 11.46 -14.41
CA PRO A 120 5.23 10.79 -15.21
C PRO A 120 5.80 10.03 -16.41
N VAL A 121 7.00 10.38 -16.88
CA VAL A 121 7.63 9.68 -18.01
C VAL A 121 8.13 8.32 -17.53
N ALA A 122 8.85 8.28 -16.41
CA ALA A 122 9.29 7.02 -15.81
C ALA A 122 8.11 6.12 -15.40
N LEU A 123 7.00 6.71 -14.91
CA LEU A 123 5.78 5.95 -14.64
C LEU A 123 5.20 5.31 -15.91
N ALA A 124 5.13 6.08 -17.01
CA ALA A 124 4.64 5.60 -18.28
C ALA A 124 5.52 4.48 -18.86
N GLU A 125 6.84 4.65 -18.79
CA GLU A 125 7.81 3.62 -19.19
C GLU A 125 7.65 2.35 -18.37
N ALA A 126 7.60 2.44 -17.04
CA ALA A 126 7.40 1.30 -16.16
C ALA A 126 6.07 0.57 -16.46
N ALA A 127 5.00 1.32 -16.71
CA ALA A 127 3.71 0.74 -17.07
C ALA A 127 3.74 0.04 -18.44
N ARG A 128 4.38 0.64 -19.45
CA ARG A 128 4.58 0.01 -20.77
C ARG A 128 5.39 -1.26 -20.67
N ARG A 129 6.43 -1.31 -19.84
CA ARG A 129 7.18 -2.55 -19.60
C ARG A 129 6.28 -3.69 -19.14
N LEU A 130 5.33 -3.44 -18.24
CA LEU A 130 4.37 -4.47 -17.80
C LEU A 130 3.41 -4.93 -18.90
N LEU A 131 3.15 -4.10 -19.91
CA LEU A 131 2.28 -4.41 -21.05
C LEU A 131 3.04 -5.11 -22.18
N ASP A 132 4.28 -4.68 -22.43
CA ASP A 132 5.02 -5.00 -23.65
C ASP A 132 6.09 -6.08 -23.41
N GLU A 133 6.66 -6.21 -22.20
CA GLU A 133 7.65 -7.25 -21.89
C GLU A 133 6.97 -8.60 -21.56
N PRO A 134 7.15 -9.64 -22.39
CA PRO A 134 6.50 -10.92 -22.14
C PRO A 134 6.91 -11.53 -20.80
N GLY A 135 5.93 -11.91 -19.98
CA GLY A 135 6.16 -12.59 -18.71
C GLY A 135 6.64 -11.70 -17.56
N LEU A 136 6.95 -10.42 -17.79
CA LEU A 136 7.37 -9.51 -16.71
C LEU A 136 6.27 -9.37 -15.66
N ARG A 137 5.04 -9.07 -16.09
CA ARG A 137 3.89 -8.91 -15.18
C ARG A 137 3.66 -10.16 -14.35
N GLN A 138 3.59 -11.34 -14.96
CA GLN A 138 3.34 -12.60 -14.26
C GLN A 138 4.42 -12.91 -13.23
N ARG A 139 5.70 -12.64 -13.57
CA ARG A 139 6.82 -12.79 -12.64
C ARG A 139 6.67 -11.86 -11.45
N LEU A 140 6.49 -10.56 -11.69
CA LEU A 140 6.34 -9.57 -10.62
C LEU A 140 5.11 -9.84 -9.76
N SER A 141 3.96 -10.18 -10.35
CA SER A 141 2.74 -10.59 -9.64
C SER A 141 2.97 -11.73 -8.65
N ARG A 142 3.63 -12.80 -9.10
CA ARG A 142 3.93 -13.98 -8.26
C ARG A 142 4.87 -13.60 -7.13
N ASP A 143 5.92 -12.85 -7.43
CA ASP A 143 6.98 -12.54 -6.46
C ASP A 143 6.54 -11.43 -5.49
N ALA A 144 5.66 -10.52 -5.92
CA ALA A 144 4.89 -9.61 -5.08
C ALA A 144 4.06 -10.35 -4.03
N ARG A 145 3.23 -11.32 -4.47
CA ARG A 145 2.41 -12.12 -3.55
C ARG A 145 3.27 -12.92 -2.58
N ARG A 146 4.35 -13.53 -3.07
CA ARG A 146 5.30 -14.26 -2.22
C ARG A 146 5.88 -13.37 -1.13
N ARG A 147 6.31 -12.15 -1.49
CA ARG A 147 6.83 -11.18 -0.53
C ARG A 147 5.77 -10.75 0.48
N ALA A 148 4.54 -10.46 0.02
CA ALA A 148 3.44 -10.07 0.90
C ALA A 148 3.17 -11.14 1.97
N MET A 149 3.08 -12.41 1.56
CA MET A 149 2.88 -13.53 2.49
C MET A 149 4.09 -13.78 3.40
N ALA A 150 5.32 -13.51 2.91
CA ALA A 150 6.54 -13.75 3.69
C ALA A 150 6.84 -12.64 4.70
N GLU A 151 6.52 -11.38 4.42
CA GLU A 151 6.91 -10.24 5.25
C GLU A 151 5.75 -9.54 5.95
N PHE A 152 4.55 -9.59 5.36
CA PHE A 152 3.40 -8.77 5.77
C PHE A 152 2.18 -9.58 6.19
N ASP A 153 2.33 -10.90 6.35
CA ASP A 153 1.31 -11.72 6.98
C ASP A 153 1.10 -11.27 8.44
N GLN A 154 -0.16 -11.05 8.82
CA GLN A 154 -0.53 -10.53 10.12
C GLN A 154 -0.06 -11.41 11.29
N HIS A 155 -0.12 -12.74 11.15
CA HIS A 155 0.32 -13.65 12.20
C HIS A 155 1.84 -13.62 12.36
N ARG A 156 2.57 -13.54 11.25
CA ARG A 156 4.03 -13.38 11.27
C ARG A 156 4.44 -12.03 11.87
N MET A 157 3.78 -10.94 11.51
CA MET A 157 4.05 -9.61 12.09
C MET A 157 3.77 -9.60 13.59
N ALA A 158 2.64 -10.18 14.03
CA ALA A 158 2.29 -10.31 15.44
C ALA A 158 3.36 -11.11 16.21
N ARG A 159 3.77 -12.27 15.69
CA ARG A 159 4.83 -13.10 16.28
C ARG A 159 6.16 -12.35 16.41
N ARG A 160 6.64 -11.72 15.33
CA ARG A 160 7.89 -10.95 15.36
C ARG A 160 7.83 -9.79 16.37
N THR A 161 6.67 -9.17 16.52
CA THR A 161 6.44 -8.11 17.52
C THR A 161 6.50 -8.67 18.94
N LEU A 162 5.82 -9.80 19.19
CA LEU A 162 5.88 -10.50 20.48
C LEU A 162 7.30 -10.95 20.83
N ASP A 163 8.09 -11.41 19.86
CA ASP A 163 9.50 -11.78 20.07
C ASP A 163 10.35 -10.58 20.50
N VAL A 164 10.04 -9.37 20.02
CA VAL A 164 10.70 -8.14 20.50
C VAL A 164 10.29 -7.85 21.94
N TYR A 165 9.00 -7.91 22.26
CA TYR A 165 8.52 -7.69 23.63
C TYR A 165 9.11 -8.71 24.62
N ALA A 166 9.12 -9.99 24.25
CA ALA A 166 9.70 -11.04 25.08
C ALA A 166 11.20 -10.80 25.35
N ARG A 167 11.97 -10.40 24.32
CA ARG A 167 13.39 -10.06 24.48
C ARG A 167 13.61 -8.88 25.43
N VAL A 168 12.87 -7.78 25.24
CA VAL A 168 13.00 -6.59 26.10
C VAL A 168 12.62 -6.91 27.55
N ILE A 169 11.58 -7.71 27.78
CA ILE A 169 11.18 -8.16 29.12
C ILE A 169 12.29 -9.02 29.76
N GLN A 170 12.87 -9.95 29.01
CA GLN A 170 13.95 -10.81 29.49
C GLN A 170 15.21 -10.00 29.84
N GLU A 171 15.60 -9.04 29.00
CA GLU A 171 16.72 -8.11 29.25
C GLU A 171 16.50 -7.26 30.51
N ALA A 172 15.27 -6.76 30.71
CA ALA A 172 14.91 -6.02 31.91
C ALA A 172 14.98 -6.90 33.18
N GLN A 173 14.52 -8.15 33.11
CA GLN A 173 14.53 -9.10 34.24
C GLN A 173 15.94 -9.60 34.58
N SER A 174 16.84 -9.69 33.60
CA SER A 174 18.22 -10.15 33.76
C SER A 174 19.18 -9.06 34.27
N GLY A 175 18.66 -7.87 34.61
CA GLY A 175 19.46 -6.77 35.15
C GLY A 175 20.30 -6.02 34.12
N GLY A 176 20.07 -6.24 32.82
CA GLY A 176 20.79 -5.58 31.72
C GLY A 176 20.37 -4.14 31.47
N TYR A 177 19.33 -3.66 32.15
CA TYR A 177 18.86 -2.28 32.08
C TYR A 177 19.19 -1.56 33.40
N THR A 178 20.20 -0.69 33.39
CA THR A 178 20.39 0.28 34.48
C THR A 178 19.19 1.23 34.49
N THR A 179 18.38 1.17 35.53
CA THR A 179 17.24 2.09 35.78
C THR A 179 17.67 3.53 36.08
N ASP A 180 18.91 3.91 35.80
CA ASP A 180 19.52 5.16 36.23
C ASP A 180 18.94 6.39 35.50
N VAL A 181 18.12 6.21 34.46
CA VAL A 181 17.58 7.33 33.66
C VAL A 181 16.13 7.20 33.18
N MET A 182 15.36 6.20 33.62
CA MET A 182 13.92 6.17 33.33
C MET A 182 13.13 6.62 34.56
N GLU A 183 12.64 7.86 34.52
CA GLU A 183 11.52 8.25 35.38
C GLU A 183 10.39 7.23 35.21
N PRO A 184 9.73 6.80 36.30
CA PRO A 184 8.64 5.86 36.21
C PRO A 184 7.54 6.44 35.29
N PRO A 185 6.89 5.59 34.45
CA PRO A 185 5.81 6.07 33.59
C PRO A 185 4.74 6.78 34.42
N PRO A 186 4.11 7.87 33.91
CA PRO A 186 3.16 8.65 34.68
C PRO A 186 2.08 7.79 35.34
N ALA A 187 1.66 8.12 36.57
CA ALA A 187 0.69 7.34 37.36
C ALA A 187 -0.64 7.04 36.63
N ARG A 188 -0.98 7.83 35.60
CA ARG A 188 -2.12 7.59 34.72
C ARG A 188 -1.94 6.34 33.85
N LEU A 189 -0.75 6.14 33.29
CA LEU A 189 -0.40 5.01 32.42
C LEU A 189 -0.34 3.71 33.22
N GLN A 190 0.20 3.78 34.45
CA GLN A 190 0.24 2.65 35.37
C GLN A 190 -1.15 2.18 35.80
N ARG A 191 -2.10 3.10 36.03
CA ARG A 191 -3.50 2.76 36.33
C ARG A 191 -4.20 2.10 35.13
N TRP A 192 -3.95 2.62 33.93
CA TRP A 192 -4.55 2.10 32.70
C TRP A 192 -4.09 0.67 32.37
N VAL A 193 -2.80 0.36 32.53
CA VAL A 193 -2.28 -1.00 32.33
C VAL A 193 -2.92 -2.02 33.29
N ARG A 194 -3.18 -1.63 34.55
CA ARG A 194 -3.88 -2.51 35.50
C ARG A 194 -5.31 -2.81 35.08
N GLN A 195 -6.00 -1.82 34.50
CA GLN A 195 -7.37 -1.96 34.01
C GLN A 195 -7.47 -2.81 32.74
N LEU A 196 -6.42 -2.82 31.90
CA LEU A 196 -6.39 -3.65 30.69
C LEU A 196 -6.26 -5.16 30.99
N GLY A 197 -5.58 -5.52 32.07
CA GLY A 197 -5.48 -6.93 32.51
C GLY A 197 -6.83 -7.54 32.94
N GLU A 198 -7.87 -6.72 33.12
CA GLU A 198 -9.19 -7.13 33.60
C GLU A 198 -10.23 -7.26 32.47
N ALA A 199 -9.93 -6.84 31.23
CA ALA A 199 -10.93 -6.62 30.18
C ALA A 199 -10.91 -7.62 29.00
N ASP A 200 -10.06 -8.65 29.01
CA ASP A 200 -9.94 -9.60 27.89
C ASP A 200 -11.03 -10.69 27.98
N GLY A 201 -12.24 -10.33 27.53
CA GLY A 201 -13.39 -11.23 27.46
C GLY A 201 -14.45 -10.75 26.48
N SER A 202 -14.50 -11.42 25.32
CA SER A 202 -15.58 -11.46 24.31
C SER A 202 -15.66 -10.34 23.26
N ALA A 203 -15.43 -10.70 21.98
CA ALA A 203 -16.49 -10.79 20.96
C ALA A 203 -15.93 -11.27 19.61
N ASP A 204 -16.60 -12.30 19.06
CA ASP A 204 -16.42 -12.90 17.74
C ASP A 204 -17.48 -12.34 16.76
N GLY A 205 -17.28 -12.47 15.45
CA GLY A 205 -18.30 -12.07 14.46
C GLY A 205 -17.80 -12.04 13.01
N SER A 206 -18.04 -13.15 12.30
CA SER A 206 -17.93 -13.30 10.85
C SER A 206 -19.05 -12.58 10.09
N ASP A 207 -18.83 -12.25 8.80
CA ASP A 207 -19.60 -12.85 7.69
C ASP A 207 -19.16 -12.32 6.31
N ALA A 208 -19.25 -13.22 5.32
CA ALA A 208 -18.73 -13.14 3.95
C ALA A 208 -19.77 -12.62 2.94
N VAL A 209 -19.32 -12.11 1.78
CA VAL A 209 -20.17 -12.00 0.56
C VAL A 209 -19.36 -12.16 -0.74
N ASP A 210 -19.97 -12.89 -1.68
CA ASP A 210 -19.53 -13.28 -3.03
C ASP A 210 -19.23 -12.14 -4.01
N ALA A 211 -18.35 -12.44 -4.98
CA ALA A 211 -17.89 -11.55 -6.04
C ALA A 211 -18.49 -11.90 -7.42
N ALA A 212 -18.86 -10.85 -8.17
CA ALA A 212 -19.21 -10.92 -9.59
C ALA A 212 -18.10 -10.32 -10.47
N SER A 213 -17.89 -10.92 -11.64
CA SER A 213 -16.73 -10.83 -12.52
C SER A 213 -16.79 -9.71 -13.57
N GLY A 214 -15.60 -9.22 -13.98
CA GLY A 214 -15.39 -8.29 -15.09
C GLY A 214 -13.95 -8.35 -15.65
N ASP A 215 -13.82 -8.13 -16.97
CA ASP A 215 -12.67 -8.43 -17.84
C ASP A 215 -11.36 -7.62 -17.54
N PRO A 216 -10.21 -8.29 -17.25
CA PRO A 216 -8.98 -7.68 -16.70
C PRO A 216 -7.98 -7.09 -17.71
N ALA A 217 -8.35 -6.89 -18.97
CA ALA A 217 -7.39 -6.40 -19.96
C ALA A 217 -7.27 -4.85 -19.94
N ARG A 218 -6.20 -4.33 -19.31
CA ARG A 218 -5.70 -2.92 -19.39
C ARG A 218 -6.30 -1.92 -18.39
N MET A 219 -6.37 -2.30 -17.12
CA MET A 219 -6.79 -1.41 -16.03
C MET A 219 -5.61 -1.15 -15.08
N ALA A 220 -5.33 0.12 -14.74
CA ALA A 220 -4.49 0.48 -13.59
C ALA A 220 -5.39 0.98 -12.46
N VAL A 221 -5.06 0.64 -11.22
CA VAL A 221 -5.72 1.17 -10.02
C VAL A 221 -4.75 2.10 -9.30
N ALA A 222 -5.25 3.18 -8.71
CA ALA A 222 -4.48 4.15 -7.93
C ALA A 222 -5.28 4.72 -6.75
#